data_AF-A0A7S2P3S0-F1
#
_entry.id   AF-A0A7S2P3S0-F1
#
_cell.length_a   1.000
_cell.length_b   1.000
_cell.length_c   1.000
_cell.angle_alpha   90.00
_cell.angle_beta   90.00
_cell.angle_gamma   90.00
#
_symmetry.space_group_name_H-M   'P 1'
#
loop_
_entity.id
_entity.type
_entity.pdbx_description
1 polymer ?
#
loop_
_entity_poly.entity_id
_entity_poly.type
_entity_poly.pdbx_seq_one_letter_code
_entity_poly.pdbx_strand_id
1 'polypeptide(L)'
;RDVFYRMGFDDKEIVILSGAHTLGRCHTDRSGFEGPWTTNPHKFDNEYFKNLLEIKWTERKWNGPKQYTDPSGELMMLPTDLALIEDQKFYPWVMKYAEDEELFKKDFAAAFAKLLSLGCPAHCKA
;
A
#
# COMPACT_ATOMS: atom_id res chain seq x y z
N ARG A 1 -1.90 0.11 -13.24
CA ARG A 1 -1.37 1.36 -13.84
C ARG A 1 -2.44 2.16 -14.55
N ASP A 2 -3.05 1.64 -15.62
CA ASP A 2 -3.98 2.38 -16.49
C ASP A 2 -5.08 3.15 -15.76
N VAL A 3 -5.64 2.56 -14.70
CA VAL A 3 -6.65 3.23 -13.85
C VAL A 3 -6.09 4.48 -13.19
N PHE A 4 -4.94 4.38 -12.53
CA PHE A 4 -4.30 5.50 -11.82
C PHE A 4 -3.75 6.56 -12.77
N TYR A 5 -3.24 6.15 -13.94
CA TYR A 5 -2.79 7.08 -14.97
C TYR A 5 -3.93 7.97 -15.46
N ARG A 6 -5.14 7.42 -15.64
CA ARG A 6 -6.34 8.19 -15.97
C ARG A 6 -6.76 9.17 -14.87
N MET A 7 -6.34 8.93 -13.63
CA MET A 7 -6.55 9.81 -12.48
C MET A 7 -5.42 10.83 -12.32
N GLY A 8 -4.42 10.83 -13.21
CA GLY A 8 -3.28 11.75 -13.19
C GLY A 8 -2.19 11.39 -12.18
N PHE A 9 -2.13 10.13 -11.73
CA PHE A 9 -1.06 9.63 -10.85
C PHE A 9 0.03 8.93 -11.65
N ASP A 10 1.29 9.20 -11.33
CA ASP A 10 2.43 8.49 -11.92
C ASP A 10 2.80 7.20 -11.15
N ASP A 11 3.87 6.53 -11.58
CA ASP A 11 4.32 5.29 -10.93
C ASP A 11 4.75 5.48 -9.46
N LYS A 12 5.37 6.61 -9.13
CA LYS A 12 5.77 6.94 -7.75
C LYS A 12 4.53 7.13 -6.88
N GLU A 13 3.55 7.88 -7.38
CA GLU A 13 2.32 8.21 -6.68
C GLU A 13 1.44 6.97 -6.43
N ILE A 14 1.43 6.02 -7.36
CA ILE A 14 0.75 4.72 -7.17
C ILE A 14 1.38 3.96 -6.00
N VAL A 15 2.72 3.85 -5.99
CA VAL A 15 3.44 3.11 -4.93
C VAL A 15 3.22 3.78 -3.58
N ILE A 16 3.41 5.11 -3.49
CA ILE A 16 3.31 5.81 -2.21
C ILE A 16 1.88 5.75 -1.64
N LEU A 17 0.84 5.92 -2.47
CA LEU A 17 -0.56 5.85 -2.02
C LEU A 17 -0.91 4.44 -1.50
N SER A 18 -0.30 3.39 -2.05
CA SER A 18 -0.47 2.02 -1.54
C SER A 18 0.06 1.86 -0.11
N GLY A 19 1.01 2.70 0.31
CA GLY A 19 1.51 2.77 1.68
C GLY A 19 0.45 3.12 2.74
N ALA A 20 -0.73 3.58 2.34
CA ALA A 20 -1.88 3.74 3.24
C ALA A 20 -2.25 2.44 3.98
N HIS A 21 -1.94 1.28 3.38
CA HIS A 21 -2.13 -0.04 3.97
C HIS A 21 -1.30 -0.28 5.24
N THR A 22 -0.38 0.61 5.61
CA THR A 22 0.25 0.59 6.95
C THR A 22 -0.77 0.75 8.09
N LEU A 23 -1.96 1.31 7.80
CA LEU A 23 -3.05 1.50 8.75
C LEU A 23 -4.21 0.54 8.49
N GLY A 24 -4.82 0.07 9.58
CA GLY A 24 -6.03 -0.72 9.55
C GLY A 24 -5.82 -2.18 9.10
N ARG A 25 -6.89 -2.78 8.60
CA ARG A 25 -6.94 -4.19 8.21
C ARG A 25 -8.06 -4.47 7.22
N CYS A 26 -7.97 -5.60 6.52
CA CYS A 26 -9.10 -6.16 5.80
C CYS A 26 -10.08 -6.88 6.75
N HIS A 27 -11.35 -6.92 6.33
CA HIS A 27 -12.43 -7.62 7.02
C HIS A 27 -13.24 -8.47 6.02
N THR A 28 -13.45 -9.74 6.37
CA THR A 28 -14.10 -10.72 5.50
C THR A 28 -15.51 -10.29 5.08
N ASP A 29 -16.27 -9.64 5.97
CA ASP A 29 -17.64 -9.17 5.69
C ASP A 29 -17.71 -7.90 4.81
N ARG A 30 -16.58 -7.25 4.54
CA ARG A 30 -16.51 -5.99 3.77
C ARG A 30 -15.90 -6.15 2.39
N SER A 31 -14.73 -6.79 2.33
CA SER A 31 -13.98 -6.98 1.09
C SER A 31 -13.78 -8.45 0.72
N GLY A 32 -14.14 -9.37 1.61
CA GLY A 32 -13.82 -10.79 1.49
C GLY A 32 -12.40 -11.15 1.96
N PHE A 33 -11.48 -10.18 2.09
CA PHE A 33 -10.10 -10.37 2.58
C PHE A 33 -10.03 -10.28 4.10
N GLU A 34 -8.98 -10.82 4.73
CA GLU A 34 -8.88 -10.84 6.20
C GLU A 34 -7.45 -10.60 6.70
N GLY A 35 -7.31 -9.66 7.63
CA GLY A 35 -6.07 -9.45 8.40
C GLY A 35 -5.43 -8.07 8.18
N PRO A 36 -4.49 -7.68 9.07
CA PRO A 36 -3.70 -6.47 8.95
C PRO A 36 -2.45 -6.67 8.06
N TRP A 37 -1.91 -5.57 7.52
CA TRP A 37 -0.65 -5.57 6.80
C TRP A 37 0.59 -5.39 7.70
N THR A 38 0.37 -4.81 8.88
CA THR A 38 1.42 -4.43 9.84
C THR A 38 1.09 -4.95 11.23
N THR A 39 2.13 -5.09 12.06
CA THR A 39 2.00 -5.55 13.45
C THR A 39 1.29 -4.52 14.33
N ASN A 40 1.40 -3.22 14.00
CA ASN A 40 0.65 -2.15 14.64
C ASN A 40 -0.22 -1.38 13.63
N PRO A 41 -1.46 -1.82 13.37
CA PRO A 41 -2.36 -1.21 12.38
C PRO A 41 -2.87 0.18 12.78
N HIS A 42 -2.44 0.72 13.92
CA HIS A 42 -2.81 2.06 14.40
C HIS A 42 -1.67 3.06 14.31
N LYS A 43 -0.49 2.66 13.81
CA LYS A 43 0.69 3.51 13.68
C LYS A 43 0.96 3.80 12.20
N PHE A 44 1.11 5.08 11.89
CA PHE A 44 1.51 5.52 10.56
C PHE A 44 3.03 5.59 10.46
N ASP A 45 3.63 4.52 9.98
CA ASP A 45 5.07 4.37 9.73
C ASP A 45 5.31 3.59 8.42
N ASN A 46 6.56 3.21 8.14
CA ASN A 46 6.90 2.52 6.90
C ASN A 46 6.97 0.99 7.02
N GLU A 47 6.36 0.40 8.07
CA GLU A 47 6.39 -1.06 8.28
C GLU A 47 5.80 -1.82 7.09
N TYR A 48 4.76 -1.30 6.45
CA TYR A 48 4.19 -1.89 5.21
C TYR A 48 5.25 -2.14 4.12
N PHE A 49 6.10 -1.15 3.83
CA PHE A 49 7.12 -1.27 2.79
C PHE A 49 8.26 -2.20 3.21
N LYS A 50 8.63 -2.21 4.50
CA LYS A 50 9.61 -3.15 5.05
C LYS A 50 9.10 -4.59 4.94
N ASN A 51 7.86 -4.83 5.37
CA ASN A 51 7.21 -6.14 5.32
C ASN A 51 7.11 -6.67 3.89
N LEU A 52 6.86 -5.82 2.89
CA LEU A 52 6.87 -6.21 1.48
C LEU A 52 8.22 -6.80 1.02
N LEU A 53 9.33 -6.27 1.51
CA LEU A 53 10.69 -6.66 1.08
C LEU A 53 11.29 -7.78 1.91
N GLU A 54 11.02 -7.78 3.22
CA GLU A 54 11.72 -8.62 4.20
C GLU A 54 10.99 -9.94 4.49
N ILE A 55 9.66 -9.96 4.35
CA ILE A 55 8.86 -11.14 4.66
C ILE A 55 8.72 -12.03 3.42
N LYS A 56 8.93 -13.34 3.62
CA LYS A 56 8.60 -14.34 2.61
C LYS A 56 7.09 -14.65 2.65
N TRP A 57 6.36 -14.03 1.73
CA TRP A 57 4.92 -14.22 1.57
C TRP A 57 4.56 -15.56 0.91
N THR A 58 3.55 -16.26 1.45
CA THR A 58 3.01 -17.49 0.87
C THR A 58 1.51 -17.39 0.67
N GLU A 59 0.96 -18.06 -0.34
CA GLU A 59 -0.48 -18.02 -0.60
C GLU A 59 -1.25 -18.69 0.55
N ARG A 60 -2.18 -17.94 1.15
CA ARG A 60 -3.05 -18.45 2.22
C ARG A 60 -4.09 -19.41 1.64
N LYS A 61 -4.18 -20.60 2.21
CA LYS A 61 -5.19 -21.62 1.85
C LYS A 61 -6.42 -21.46 2.73
N TRP A 62 -7.51 -20.94 2.17
CA TRP A 62 -8.75 -20.60 2.87
C TRP A 62 -9.91 -20.40 1.88
N ASN A 63 -11.11 -20.13 2.37
CA ASN A 63 -12.34 -20.01 1.55
C ASN A 63 -12.59 -18.60 0.98
N GLY A 64 -11.67 -17.66 1.18
CA GLY A 64 -11.78 -16.29 0.66
C GLY A 64 -11.01 -16.08 -0.65
N PRO A 65 -10.96 -14.83 -1.14
CA PRO A 65 -10.16 -14.47 -2.30
C PRO A 65 -8.67 -14.77 -2.09
N LYS A 66 -7.92 -14.86 -3.19
CA LYS A 66 -6.48 -15.10 -3.15
C LYS A 66 -5.79 -14.00 -2.34
N GLN A 67 -5.15 -14.38 -1.24
CA GLN A 67 -4.36 -13.50 -0.38
C GLN A 67 -3.11 -14.23 0.08
N TYR A 68 -2.13 -13.46 0.52
CA TYR A 68 -0.87 -13.99 1.04
C TYR A 68 -0.80 -13.80 2.54
N THR A 69 -0.01 -14.63 3.20
CA THR A 69 0.23 -14.55 4.63
C THR A 69 1.72 -14.76 4.93
N ASP A 70 2.15 -14.17 6.04
CA ASP A 70 3.50 -14.34 6.55
C ASP A 70 3.66 -15.72 7.22
N PRO A 71 4.88 -16.12 7.61
CA PRO A 71 5.11 -17.41 8.27
C PRO A 71 4.33 -17.62 9.58
N SER A 72 3.98 -16.56 10.31
CA SER A 72 3.18 -16.66 11.54
C SER A 72 1.68 -16.86 11.28
N GLY A 73 1.19 -16.41 10.12
CA GLY A 73 -0.23 -16.42 9.80
C GLY A 73 -0.99 -15.19 10.29
N GLU A 74 -0.31 -14.20 10.87
CA GLU A 74 -0.92 -13.02 11.50
C GLU A 74 -1.05 -11.85 10.53
N LEU A 75 -0.08 -11.69 9.62
CA LEU A 75 -0.05 -10.60 8.64
C LEU A 75 -0.52 -11.09 7.28
N MET A 76 -0.98 -10.14 6.48
CA MET A 76 -1.47 -10.41 5.13
C MET A 76 -0.96 -9.40 4.11
N MET A 77 -0.93 -9.85 2.86
CA MET A 77 -0.75 -9.01 1.68
C MET A 77 -1.78 -9.40 0.63
N LEU A 78 -2.29 -8.41 -0.09
CA LEU A 78 -3.11 -8.61 -1.28
C LEU A 78 -2.23 -8.94 -2.49
N PRO A 79 -2.78 -9.57 -3.54
CA PRO A 79 -2.08 -9.70 -4.82
C PRO A 79 -1.63 -8.34 -5.40
N THR A 80 -2.37 -7.27 -5.13
CA THR A 80 -2.01 -5.91 -5.55
C THR A 80 -0.82 -5.34 -4.79
N ASP A 81 -0.62 -5.76 -3.53
CA ASP A 81 0.55 -5.33 -2.74
C ASP A 81 1.82 -5.99 -3.27
N LEU A 82 1.79 -7.30 -3.55
CA LEU A 82 2.95 -8.00 -4.12
C LEU A 82 3.29 -7.54 -5.56
N ALA A 83 2.30 -7.07 -6.31
CA ALA A 83 2.56 -6.48 -7.63
C ALA A 83 3.49 -5.25 -7.56
N LEU A 84 3.60 -4.57 -6.41
CA LEU A 84 4.53 -3.45 -6.23
C LEU A 84 5.99 -3.87 -6.24
N ILE A 85 6.30 -5.09 -5.77
CA ILE A 85 7.66 -5.62 -5.74
C ILE A 85 8.02 -6.46 -6.97
N GLU A 86 7.02 -7.04 -7.63
CA GLU A 86 7.20 -7.80 -8.87
C GLU A 86 7.49 -6.88 -10.08
N ASP A 87 7.02 -5.63 -10.02
CA ASP A 87 7.17 -4.69 -11.11
C ASP A 87 8.48 -3.87 -11.03
N GLN A 88 9.28 -3.91 -12.09
CA GLN A 88 10.58 -3.25 -12.18
C GLN A 88 10.57 -1.74 -11.99
N LYS A 89 9.48 -1.03 -12.34
CA LYS A 89 9.38 0.43 -12.17
C LYS A 89 8.84 0.82 -10.80
N PHE A 90 8.08 -0.05 -10.15
CA PHE A 90 7.58 0.17 -8.80
C PHE A 90 8.60 -0.20 -7.73
N TYR A 91 9.34 -1.29 -7.94
CA TYR A 91 10.30 -1.83 -6.98
C TYR A 91 11.31 -0.79 -6.44
N PRO A 92 11.92 0.10 -7.25
CA PRO A 92 12.82 1.13 -6.73
C PRO A 92 12.15 2.10 -5.75
N TRP A 93 10.88 2.42 -5.94
CA TRP A 93 10.13 3.28 -5.01
C TRP A 93 9.79 2.55 -3.72
N VAL A 94 9.42 1.27 -3.80
CA VAL A 94 9.18 0.43 -2.62
C VAL A 94 10.43 0.37 -1.74
N MET A 95 11.61 0.09 -2.34
CA MET A 95 12.88 0.10 -1.60
C MET A 95 13.15 1.44 -0.92
N LYS A 96 12.95 2.54 -1.65
CA LYS A 96 13.21 3.89 -1.14
C LYS A 96 12.35 4.22 0.08
N TYR A 97 11.06 3.85 0.07
CA TYR A 97 10.15 4.11 1.17
C TYR A 97 10.33 3.14 2.35
N ALA A 98 10.83 1.93 2.11
CA ALA A 98 11.24 1.02 3.17
C ALA A 98 12.49 1.53 3.92
N GLU A 99 13.43 2.15 3.21
CA GLU A 99 14.66 2.70 3.78
C GLU A 99 14.45 4.04 4.52
N ASP A 100 13.62 4.94 3.98
CA ASP A 100 13.43 6.30 4.49
C ASP A 100 11.98 6.59 4.89
N GLU A 101 11.68 6.48 6.18
CA GLU A 101 10.34 6.72 6.76
C GLU A 101 9.91 8.18 6.65
N GLU A 102 10.84 9.13 6.75
CA GLU A 102 10.51 10.56 6.68
C GLU A 102 10.18 10.97 5.25
N LEU A 103 10.88 10.41 4.27
CA LEU A 103 10.51 10.54 2.86
C LEU A 103 9.14 9.91 2.58
N PHE A 104 8.85 8.73 3.14
CA PHE A 104 7.54 8.10 3.05
C PHE A 104 6.44 9.06 3.54
N LYS A 105 6.55 9.58 4.78
CA LYS A 105 5.55 10.49 5.35
C LYS A 105 5.36 11.75 4.50
N LYS A 106 6.46 12.35 4.05
CA LYS A 106 6.45 13.58 3.24
C LYS A 106 5.78 13.37 1.89
N ASP A 107 6.19 12.34 1.15
CA ASP A 107 5.65 12.08 -0.18
C ASP A 107 4.20 11.58 -0.10
N PHE A 108 3.85 10.79 0.93
CA PHE A 108 2.47 10.34 1.16
C PHE A 108 1.55 11.54 1.39
N ALA A 109 1.94 12.47 2.25
CA ALA A 109 1.15 13.67 2.52
C ALA A 109 0.86 14.46 1.22
N ALA A 110 1.86 14.62 0.36
CA ALA A 110 1.70 15.31 -0.93
C ALA A 110 0.77 14.55 -1.89
N ALA A 111 0.97 13.24 -2.08
CA ALA A 111 0.15 12.42 -2.97
C ALA A 111 -1.30 12.30 -2.47
N PHE A 112 -1.49 12.18 -1.16
CA PHE A 112 -2.82 12.10 -0.55
C PHE A 112 -3.56 13.44 -0.64
N ALA A 113 -2.88 14.58 -0.43
CA ALA A 113 -3.48 15.90 -0.67
C ALA A 113 -3.91 16.09 -2.14
N LYS A 114 -3.09 15.62 -3.09
CA LYS A 114 -3.48 15.58 -4.51
C LYS A 114 -4.72 14.70 -4.72
N LEU A 115 -4.77 13.49 -4.15
CA LEU A 115 -5.92 12.60 -4.25
C LEU A 115 -7.21 13.26 -3.75
N LEU A 116 -7.18 13.88 -2.58
CA LEU A 116 -8.34 14.56 -2.00
C LEU A 116 -8.83 15.75 -2.84
N SER A 117 -7.94 16.37 -3.63
CA SER A 117 -8.25 17.54 -4.45
C SER A 117 -8.63 17.23 -5.90
N LEU A 118 -8.64 15.95 -6.33
CA LEU A 118 -8.91 15.55 -7.72
C LEU A 118 -10.34 15.84 -8.23
N GLY A 119 -11.26 16.25 -7.36
CA GLY A 119 -12.60 16.74 -7.73
C GLY A 119 -12.84 18.22 -7.44
N CYS A 120 -11.82 18.93 -6.93
CA CYS A 120 -11.97 20.29 -6.44
C CYS A 120 -11.81 21.33 -7.57
N PRO A 121 -12.72 22.31 -7.69
CA PRO A 121 -12.53 23.45 -8.57
C PRO A 121 -11.19 24.17 -8.30
N ALA A 122 -10.61 24.79 -9.33
CA ALA A 122 -9.30 25.43 -9.24
C ALA A 122 -9.19 26.48 -8.11
N HIS A 123 -10.31 27.10 -7.70
CA HIS A 123 -10.35 28.12 -6.66
C HIS A 123 -10.36 27.58 -5.22
N CYS A 124 -10.50 26.26 -5.01
CA CYS A 124 -10.39 25.64 -3.68
C CYS A 124 -9.20 24.68 -3.55
N LYS A 125 -8.26 24.69 -4.50
CA LYS A 125 -6.96 24.04 -4.35
C LYS A 125 -6.09 24.89 -3.41
N ALA A 126 -5.67 24.28 -2.30
CA ALA A 126 -4.84 24.89 -1.25
C ALA A 126 -3.41 25.16 -1.73
#